data_AF-A0A644ZR35-F1
#
_entry.id   AF-A0A644ZR35-F1
#
_cell.length_a   1.000
_cell.length_b   1.000
_cell.length_c   1.000
_cell.angle_alpha   90.00
_cell.angle_beta   90.00
_cell.angle_gamma   90.00
#
_symmetry.space_group_name_H-M   'P 1'
#
loop_
_entity.id
_entity.type
_entity.pdbx_description
1 polymer ?
#
loop_
_entity_poly.entity_id
_entity_poly.type
_entity_poly.pdbx_seq_one_letter_code
_entity_poly.pdbx_strand_id
1 'polypeptide(L)'
;MPEISHAKFISGSNLCINLTDTRRIFPFFNPPGARGEDTFLSTCLSERKVLRVPCYAFHDGFSSYKHLLSGVLPTSLKFIKPDSEQIIRRFYNACIGWIRYKPLLLYITDRENYKNKIKVMTQKLDQTLPLICEYFETQAFQGIMEELKKYSRNVEKHYHGYMELKKIWSNVMAYLQYEYSITDKQDTVYYPLAFANYQNEVRPYNDFATFCEKIDPPLT
;
A
#
# COMPACT_ATOMS: atom_id res chain seq x y z
N MET A 1 17.72 4.14 -1.13
CA MET A 1 17.56 2.71 -0.81
C MET A 1 18.13 1.91 -1.97
N PRO A 2 19.01 0.93 -1.72
CA PRO A 2 19.54 0.06 -2.77
C PRO A 2 18.46 -0.87 -3.31
N GLU A 3 18.68 -1.38 -4.52
CA GLU A 3 17.89 -2.46 -5.10
C GLU A 3 18.47 -3.81 -4.71
N ILE A 4 17.60 -4.71 -4.24
CA ILE A 4 17.94 -6.08 -3.84
C ILE A 4 16.85 -6.99 -4.43
N SER A 5 17.24 -8.01 -5.19
CA SER A 5 16.33 -8.99 -5.78
C SER A 5 15.19 -8.33 -6.58
N HIS A 6 15.51 -7.38 -7.46
CA HIS A 6 14.56 -6.65 -8.31
C HIS A 6 13.56 -5.76 -7.55
N ALA A 7 13.85 -5.38 -6.31
CA ALA A 7 13.00 -4.53 -5.48
C ALA A 7 13.81 -3.50 -4.69
N LYS A 8 13.27 -2.31 -4.49
CA LYS A 8 13.79 -1.35 -3.50
C LYS A 8 12.92 -1.37 -2.26
N PHE A 9 13.53 -1.41 -1.08
CA PHE A 9 12.74 -1.34 0.15
C PHE A 9 11.97 -0.02 0.22
N ILE A 10 10.65 -0.13 0.41
CA ILE A 10 9.75 0.98 0.77
C ILE A 10 8.87 0.53 1.93
N SER A 11 8.52 1.46 2.81
CA SER A 11 7.54 1.22 3.88
C SER A 11 6.13 1.27 3.29
N GLY A 12 5.26 0.34 3.66
CA GLY A 12 3.85 0.42 3.27
C GLY A 12 3.13 1.62 3.90
N SER A 13 2.00 2.02 3.31
CA SER A 13 1.06 3.05 3.78
C SER A 13 1.49 4.53 3.66
N ASN A 14 2.72 4.89 4.04
CA ASN A 14 3.14 6.30 4.08
C ASN A 14 4.15 6.62 2.97
N LEU A 15 3.67 6.64 1.73
CA LEU A 15 4.49 6.91 0.55
C LEU A 15 4.26 8.31 0.02
N CYS A 16 5.34 9.06 -0.19
CA CYS A 16 5.32 10.32 -0.95
C CYS A 16 5.87 10.06 -2.35
N ILE A 17 5.07 10.35 -3.37
CA ILE A 17 5.47 10.22 -4.77
C ILE A 17 5.68 11.61 -5.34
N ASN A 18 6.85 11.86 -5.93
CA ASN A 18 7.10 13.10 -6.65
C ASN A 18 6.35 13.07 -7.99
N LEU A 19 5.39 13.99 -8.17
CA LEU A 19 4.52 14.08 -9.35
C LEU A 19 4.99 15.11 -10.38
N THR A 20 6.15 15.75 -10.19
CA THR A 20 6.68 16.77 -11.11
C THR A 20 6.96 16.18 -12.51
N ASP A 21 7.26 14.88 -12.58
CA ASP A 21 7.49 14.17 -13.84
C ASP A 21 6.65 12.89 -13.85
N THR A 22 5.58 12.91 -14.64
CA THR A 22 4.60 11.82 -14.74
C THR A 22 5.23 10.50 -15.21
N ARG A 23 6.37 10.54 -15.91
CA ARG A 23 7.14 9.33 -16.32
C ARG A 23 7.71 8.56 -15.13
N ARG A 24 7.68 9.17 -13.92
CA ARG A 24 8.15 8.56 -12.67
C ARG A 24 7.03 7.84 -11.91
N ILE A 25 5.80 7.87 -12.41
CA ILE A 25 4.64 7.21 -11.81
C ILE A 25 4.50 5.81 -12.41
N PHE A 26 4.31 4.82 -11.55
CA PHE A 26 4.18 3.42 -11.91
C PHE A 26 2.80 2.89 -11.51
N PRO A 27 2.29 1.84 -12.17
CA PRO A 27 0.99 1.30 -11.84
C PRO A 27 1.06 0.53 -10.52
N PHE A 28 0.01 0.68 -9.71
CA PHE A 28 -0.22 -0.23 -8.59
C PHE A 28 -0.84 -1.53 -9.11
N PHE A 29 -0.39 -2.67 -8.58
CA PHE A 29 -0.91 -3.98 -8.94
C PHE A 29 -1.14 -4.81 -7.69
N ASN A 30 -2.16 -5.66 -7.73
CA ASN A 30 -2.32 -6.77 -6.80
C ASN A 30 -2.94 -7.97 -7.51
N PRO A 31 -2.51 -9.21 -7.19
CA PRO A 31 -3.36 -10.37 -7.41
C PRO A 31 -4.75 -10.13 -6.77
N PRO A 32 -5.84 -10.66 -7.34
CA PRO A 32 -7.19 -10.39 -6.83
C PRO A 32 -7.30 -10.62 -5.32
N GLY A 33 -7.86 -9.67 -4.57
CA GLY A 33 -8.07 -9.82 -3.12
C GLY A 33 -6.79 -9.97 -2.27
N ALA A 34 -5.61 -9.68 -2.82
CA ALA A 34 -4.35 -9.61 -2.09
C ALA A 34 -4.09 -8.19 -1.54
N ARG A 35 -3.09 -8.07 -0.64
CA ARG A 35 -2.64 -6.80 -0.03
C ARG A 35 -1.12 -6.64 -0.16
N GLY A 36 -0.64 -6.30 -1.33
CA GLY A 36 0.79 -6.19 -1.66
C GLY A 36 1.12 -5.05 -2.63
N GLU A 37 0.24 -4.06 -2.78
CA GLU A 37 0.32 -3.00 -3.79
C GLU A 37 1.61 -2.19 -3.69
N ASP A 38 1.96 -1.74 -2.48
CA ASP A 38 3.23 -1.05 -2.20
C ASP A 38 4.43 -1.96 -2.48
N THR A 39 4.28 -3.27 -2.20
CA THR A 39 5.33 -4.24 -2.45
C THR A 39 5.58 -4.44 -3.96
N PHE A 40 4.54 -4.44 -4.79
CA PHE A 40 4.72 -4.50 -6.24
C PHE A 40 5.14 -3.17 -6.86
N LEU A 41 4.76 -2.04 -6.27
CA LEU A 41 5.32 -0.74 -6.64
C LEU A 41 6.85 -0.76 -6.44
N SER A 42 7.32 -1.37 -5.35
CA SER A 42 8.74 -1.48 -5.00
C SER A 42 9.61 -2.15 -6.08
N THR A 43 9.03 -3.05 -6.88
CA THR A 43 9.70 -3.75 -7.99
C THR A 43 9.72 -2.95 -9.30
N CYS A 44 9.19 -1.73 -9.30
CA CYS A 44 9.20 -0.80 -10.44
C CYS A 44 10.20 0.36 -10.24
N LEU A 45 10.93 0.39 -9.13
CA LEU A 45 11.72 1.56 -8.70
C LEU A 45 13.22 1.49 -9.04
N SER A 46 13.66 0.53 -9.86
CA SER A 46 15.09 0.32 -10.19
C SER A 46 15.81 1.60 -10.62
N GLU A 47 15.20 2.40 -11.48
CA GLU A 47 15.75 3.68 -11.96
C GLU A 47 15.37 4.91 -11.11
N ARG A 48 14.83 4.70 -9.90
CA ARG A 48 14.33 5.78 -9.04
C ARG A 48 15.14 5.97 -7.77
N LYS A 49 15.34 7.23 -7.38
CA LYS A 49 15.90 7.56 -6.07
C LYS A 49 14.82 7.39 -5.00
N VAL A 50 15.00 6.41 -4.13
CA VAL A 50 14.12 6.16 -2.98
C VAL A 50 14.81 6.67 -1.72
N LEU A 51 14.15 7.62 -1.04
CA LEU A 51 14.59 8.20 0.22
C LEU A 51 13.77 7.62 1.37
N ARG A 52 14.43 7.33 2.50
CA ARG A 52 13.74 6.99 3.75
C ARG A 52 13.76 8.23 4.61
N VAL A 53 12.57 8.72 4.95
CA VAL A 53 12.38 9.86 5.83
C VAL A 53 11.75 9.33 7.12
N PRO A 54 12.36 9.55 8.30
CA PRO A 54 11.73 9.19 9.55
C PRO A 54 10.47 10.04 9.74
N CYS A 55 9.33 9.39 9.93
CA CYS A 55 8.05 10.04 10.16
C CYS A 55 7.28 9.28 11.24
N TYR A 56 6.68 10.02 12.16
CA TYR A 56 5.75 9.48 13.13
C TYR A 56 4.34 9.64 12.56
N ALA A 57 3.73 8.52 12.19
CA ALA A 57 2.34 8.49 11.78
C ALA A 57 1.49 7.96 12.93
N PHE A 58 0.55 8.78 13.39
CA PHE A 58 -0.52 8.31 14.27
C PHE A 58 -1.58 7.65 13.39
N HIS A 59 -1.59 6.32 13.36
CA HIS A 59 -2.68 5.58 12.75
C HIS A 59 -3.96 5.81 13.54
N ASP A 60 -5.11 5.80 12.85
CA ASP A 60 -6.41 6.12 13.44
C ASP A 60 -6.85 5.10 14.51
N GLY A 61 -6.36 5.30 15.73
CA GLY A 61 -6.82 4.63 16.95
C GLY A 61 -8.24 5.02 17.34
N PHE A 62 -8.82 6.01 16.64
CA PHE A 62 -10.17 6.50 16.85
C PHE A 62 -11.16 6.04 15.78
N SER A 63 -10.78 5.12 14.88
CA SER A 63 -11.67 4.58 13.85
C SER A 63 -12.95 3.94 14.42
N SER A 64 -12.94 3.55 15.70
CA SER A 64 -14.13 3.12 16.45
C SER A 64 -15.11 4.25 16.81
N TYR A 65 -14.69 5.51 16.75
CA TYR A 65 -15.47 6.72 17.06
C TYR A 65 -15.89 7.44 15.79
N LYS A 66 -16.91 6.89 15.11
CA LYS A 66 -17.40 7.36 13.80
C LYS A 66 -17.80 8.85 13.73
N HIS A 67 -18.07 9.47 14.88
CA HIS A 67 -18.54 10.86 14.99
C HIS A 67 -17.52 11.80 15.63
N LEU A 68 -16.28 11.35 15.85
CA LEU A 68 -15.24 12.18 16.47
C LEU A 68 -15.00 13.47 15.67
N LEU A 69 -14.93 13.35 14.34
CA LEU A 69 -14.77 14.50 13.43
C LEU A 69 -16.02 15.38 13.33
N SER A 70 -17.16 14.92 13.86
CA SER A 70 -18.40 15.70 13.98
C SER A 70 -18.51 16.42 15.34
N GLY A 71 -17.43 16.47 16.12
CA GLY A 71 -17.39 17.14 17.43
C GLY A 71 -17.91 16.28 18.59
N VAL A 72 -18.29 15.02 18.35
CA VAL A 72 -18.74 14.11 19.41
C VAL A 72 -17.51 13.49 20.06
N LEU A 73 -17.10 14.07 21.20
CA LEU A 73 -16.03 13.54 22.02
C LEU A 73 -16.55 12.41 22.92
N PRO A 74 -15.92 11.22 22.92
CA PRO A 74 -16.31 10.15 23.82
C PRO A 74 -16.03 10.56 25.27
N THR A 75 -17.00 10.32 26.16
CA THR A 75 -16.84 10.56 27.61
C THR A 75 -15.83 9.60 28.25
N SER A 76 -15.53 8.47 27.61
CA SER A 76 -14.48 7.53 28.00
C SER A 76 -13.94 6.79 26.79
N LEU A 77 -12.65 6.42 26.83
CA LEU A 77 -12.06 5.59 25.80
C LEU A 77 -12.45 4.13 26.01
N LYS A 78 -12.92 3.47 24.96
CA LYS A 78 -13.31 2.05 24.99
C LYS A 78 -12.04 1.23 25.00
N PHE A 79 -11.93 0.34 25.98
CA PHE A 79 -10.84 -0.62 26.00
C PHE A 79 -11.00 -1.60 24.82
N ILE A 80 -10.00 -1.65 23.94
CA ILE A 80 -9.99 -2.56 22.80
C ILE A 80 -9.49 -3.91 23.32
N LYS A 81 -10.40 -4.90 23.40
CA LYS A 81 -10.01 -6.26 23.74
C LYS A 81 -9.55 -7.02 22.48
N PRO A 82 -8.32 -7.56 22.46
CA PRO A 82 -7.73 -8.17 21.26
C PRO A 82 -8.43 -9.46 20.82
N ASP A 83 -9.19 -10.10 21.71
CA ASP A 83 -9.93 -11.34 21.52
C ASP A 83 -11.34 -11.14 20.95
N SER A 84 -11.77 -9.90 20.69
CA SER A 84 -13.08 -9.69 20.07
C SER A 84 -13.13 -10.29 18.66
N GLU A 85 -14.25 -10.95 18.33
CA GLU A 85 -14.46 -11.61 17.03
C GLU A 85 -14.16 -10.67 15.85
N GLN A 86 -14.53 -9.39 15.98
CA GLN A 86 -14.25 -8.38 14.96
C GLN A 86 -12.75 -8.18 14.71
N ILE A 87 -11.93 -8.14 15.76
CA ILE A 87 -10.48 -7.98 15.65
C ILE A 87 -9.84 -9.23 15.08
N ILE A 88 -10.25 -10.41 15.58
CA ILE A 88 -9.78 -11.71 15.06
C ILE A 88 -10.09 -11.80 13.57
N ARG A 89 -11.30 -11.43 13.14
CA ARG A 89 -11.70 -11.43 11.73
C ARG A 89 -10.90 -10.43 10.88
N ARG A 90 -10.61 -9.23 11.41
CA ARG A 90 -9.74 -8.26 10.73
C ARG A 90 -8.32 -8.78 10.56
N PHE A 91 -7.78 -9.42 11.60
CA PHE A 91 -6.45 -10.04 11.57
C PHE A 91 -6.39 -11.19 10.56
N TYR A 92 -7.36 -12.12 10.62
CA TYR A 92 -7.49 -13.20 9.64
C TYR A 92 -7.53 -12.67 8.20
N ASN A 93 -8.37 -11.66 7.92
CA ASN A 93 -8.46 -11.06 6.59
C ASN A 93 -7.12 -10.41 6.14
N ALA A 94 -6.33 -9.88 7.07
CA ALA A 94 -4.99 -9.38 6.77
C ALA A 94 -4.04 -10.51 6.40
N CYS A 95 -4.03 -11.62 7.17
CA CYS A 95 -3.24 -12.81 6.85
C CYS A 95 -3.59 -13.37 5.46
N ILE A 96 -4.88 -13.42 5.12
CA ILE A 96 -5.37 -13.83 3.79
C ILE A 96 -4.86 -12.87 2.71
N GLY A 97 -4.96 -11.55 2.92
CA GLY A 97 -4.41 -10.57 1.98
C GLY A 97 -2.91 -10.74 1.75
N TRP A 98 -2.15 -11.01 2.82
CA TRP A 98 -0.70 -11.16 2.74
C TRP A 98 -0.26 -12.46 2.08
N ILE A 99 -0.90 -13.58 2.41
CA ILE A 99 -0.52 -14.87 1.83
C ILE A 99 -0.78 -14.92 0.32
N ARG A 100 -1.80 -14.19 -0.16
CA ARG A 100 -2.17 -14.12 -1.58
C ARG A 100 -1.13 -13.43 -2.45
N TYR A 101 -0.50 -12.35 -2.00
CA TYR A 101 0.51 -11.66 -2.84
C TYR A 101 1.86 -12.38 -2.86
N LYS A 102 2.17 -13.14 -1.81
CA LYS A 102 3.50 -13.69 -1.57
C LYS A 102 4.04 -14.58 -2.70
N PRO A 103 3.24 -15.49 -3.31
CA PRO A 103 3.69 -16.28 -4.45
C PRO A 103 4.16 -15.42 -5.63
N LEU A 104 3.38 -14.41 -6.02
CA LEU A 104 3.77 -13.54 -7.13
C LEU A 104 5.05 -12.76 -6.81
N LEU A 105 5.17 -12.23 -5.59
CA LEU A 105 6.38 -11.52 -5.18
C LEU A 105 7.62 -12.41 -5.31
N LEU A 106 7.56 -13.65 -4.80
CA LEU A 106 8.68 -14.59 -4.92
C LEU A 106 8.98 -14.93 -6.38
N TYR A 107 7.95 -15.08 -7.20
CA TYR A 107 8.10 -15.40 -8.62
C TYR A 107 8.73 -14.28 -9.46
N ILE A 108 8.60 -13.03 -9.00
CA ILE A 108 9.26 -11.84 -9.57
C ILE A 108 10.70 -11.72 -9.06
N THR A 109 10.90 -11.90 -7.75
CA THR A 109 12.16 -11.52 -7.08
C THR A 109 13.18 -12.65 -6.96
N ASP A 110 12.74 -13.90 -7.02
CA ASP A 110 13.57 -15.09 -6.87
C ASP A 110 12.90 -16.32 -7.52
N ARG A 111 12.83 -16.27 -8.85
CA ARG A 111 12.14 -17.32 -9.64
C ARG A 111 12.84 -18.67 -9.54
N GLU A 112 14.17 -18.69 -9.48
CA GLU A 112 14.97 -19.91 -9.43
C GLU A 112 14.65 -20.74 -8.19
N ASN A 113 14.55 -20.09 -7.02
CA ASN A 113 14.25 -20.77 -5.76
C ASN A 113 12.76 -20.82 -5.42
N TYR A 114 11.89 -20.35 -6.32
CA TYR A 114 10.45 -20.18 -6.07
C TYR A 114 9.80 -21.45 -5.50
N LYS A 115 9.97 -22.60 -6.18
CA LYS A 115 9.34 -23.87 -5.77
C LYS A 115 9.79 -24.30 -4.37
N ASN A 116 11.08 -24.14 -4.08
CA ASN A 116 11.64 -24.47 -2.77
C ASN A 116 11.09 -23.54 -1.68
N LYS A 117 11.03 -22.22 -1.94
CA LYS A 117 10.49 -21.25 -0.99
C LYS A 117 9.00 -21.49 -0.69
N ILE A 118 8.20 -21.83 -1.70
CA ILE A 118 6.79 -22.21 -1.48
C ILE A 118 6.69 -23.48 -0.63
N LYS A 119 7.50 -24.51 -0.90
CA LYS A 119 7.53 -25.73 -0.10
C LYS A 119 7.86 -25.44 1.38
N VAL A 120 8.89 -24.63 1.63
CA VAL A 120 9.28 -24.22 3.00
C VAL A 120 8.16 -23.43 3.68
N MET A 121 7.49 -22.52 2.95
CA MET A 121 6.34 -21.79 3.49
C MET A 121 5.18 -22.73 3.86
N THR A 122 4.86 -23.70 3.01
CA THR A 122 3.84 -24.72 3.29
C THR A 122 4.18 -25.50 4.56
N GLN A 123 5.41 -26.00 4.69
CA GLN A 123 5.84 -26.74 5.88
C GLN A 123 5.75 -25.91 7.16
N LYS A 124 6.13 -24.63 7.10
CA LYS A 124 6.00 -23.71 8.25
C LYS A 124 4.54 -23.48 8.62
N LEU A 125 3.66 -23.31 7.64
CA LEU A 125 2.23 -23.13 7.89
C LEU A 125 1.58 -24.39 8.46
N ASP A 126 1.96 -25.59 8.00
CA ASP A 126 1.47 -26.86 8.57
C ASP A 126 1.75 -26.95 10.08
N GLN A 127 2.89 -26.40 10.52
CA GLN A 127 3.27 -26.38 11.93
C GLN A 127 2.59 -25.25 12.71
N THR A 128 2.42 -24.06 12.12
CA THR A 128 1.96 -22.88 12.86
C THR A 128 0.45 -22.68 12.85
N LEU A 129 -0.25 -23.07 11.79
CA LEU A 129 -1.70 -22.85 11.68
C LEU A 129 -2.50 -23.58 12.78
N PRO A 130 -2.19 -24.83 13.19
CA PRO A 130 -2.87 -25.47 14.30
C PRO A 130 -2.77 -24.67 15.60
N LEU A 131 -1.58 -24.13 15.91
CA LEU A 131 -1.33 -23.33 17.12
C LEU A 131 -2.11 -22.00 17.09
N ILE A 132 -2.18 -21.36 15.91
CA ILE A 132 -2.98 -20.14 15.73
C ILE A 132 -4.47 -20.44 15.89
N CYS A 133 -4.95 -21.56 15.33
CA CYS A 133 -6.33 -21.99 15.46
C CYS A 133 -6.72 -22.30 16.90
N GLU A 134 -5.82 -22.95 17.65
CA GLU A 134 -6.00 -23.21 19.09
C GLU A 134 -6.06 -21.89 19.88
N TYR A 135 -5.12 -20.98 19.66
CA TYR A 135 -5.05 -19.70 20.37
C TYR A 135 -6.28 -18.81 20.17
N PHE A 136 -6.81 -18.74 18.93
CA PHE A 136 -7.99 -17.94 18.61
C PHE A 136 -9.31 -18.73 18.68
N GLU A 137 -9.27 -20.00 19.09
CA GLU A 137 -10.42 -20.92 19.15
C GLU A 137 -11.24 -20.98 17.85
N THR A 138 -10.56 -20.90 16.70
CA THR A 138 -11.23 -20.91 15.38
C THR A 138 -10.41 -21.60 14.30
N GLN A 139 -11.07 -22.47 13.53
CA GLN A 139 -10.46 -23.17 12.39
C GLN A 139 -10.35 -22.30 11.13
N ALA A 140 -10.84 -21.06 11.15
CA ALA A 140 -10.82 -20.18 9.99
C ALA A 140 -9.39 -19.98 9.42
N PHE A 141 -8.37 -19.91 10.29
CA PHE A 141 -6.98 -19.71 9.87
C PHE A 141 -6.42 -20.84 9.00
N GLN A 142 -7.00 -22.04 9.02
CA GLN A 142 -6.61 -23.12 8.10
C GLN A 142 -6.79 -22.71 6.62
N GLY A 143 -7.71 -21.77 6.33
CA GLY A 143 -7.91 -21.22 4.99
C GLY A 143 -6.67 -20.54 4.40
N ILE A 144 -5.71 -20.09 5.23
CA ILE A 144 -4.46 -19.48 4.77
C ILE A 144 -3.64 -20.47 3.92
N MET A 145 -3.62 -21.74 4.29
CA MET A 145 -2.93 -22.78 3.54
C MET A 145 -3.52 -22.93 2.12
N GLU A 146 -4.85 -22.96 2.04
CA GLU A 146 -5.56 -23.12 0.77
C GLU A 146 -5.37 -21.92 -0.14
N GLU A 147 -5.32 -20.71 0.42
CA GLU A 147 -4.98 -19.49 -0.32
C GLU A 147 -3.54 -19.52 -0.83
N LEU A 148 -2.55 -19.96 -0.03
CA LEU A 148 -1.17 -20.13 -0.51
C LEU A 148 -1.11 -21.08 -1.71
N LYS A 149 -1.72 -22.26 -1.59
CA LYS A 149 -1.76 -23.27 -2.67
C LYS A 149 -2.46 -22.73 -3.91
N LYS A 150 -3.59 -22.05 -3.75
CA LYS A 150 -4.36 -21.45 -4.84
C LYS A 150 -3.55 -20.38 -5.59
N TYR A 151 -2.89 -19.46 -4.87
CA TYR A 151 -2.15 -18.38 -5.52
C TYR A 151 -0.82 -18.86 -6.09
N SER A 152 -0.20 -19.88 -5.49
CA SER A 152 0.97 -20.53 -6.07
C SER A 152 0.62 -21.25 -7.38
N ARG A 153 -0.51 -21.96 -7.45
CA ARG A 153 -0.97 -22.61 -8.70
C ARG A 153 -1.26 -21.61 -9.83
N ASN A 154 -1.72 -20.41 -9.49
CA ASN A 154 -2.07 -19.36 -10.44
C ASN A 154 -0.96 -18.32 -10.65
N VAL A 155 0.26 -18.56 -10.16
CA VAL A 155 1.31 -17.55 -10.10
C VAL A 155 1.71 -17.03 -11.47
N GLU A 156 1.77 -17.90 -12.48
CA GLU A 156 2.10 -17.52 -13.86
C GLU A 156 1.04 -16.61 -14.47
N LYS A 157 -0.24 -16.91 -14.23
CA LYS A 157 -1.35 -16.06 -14.64
C LYS A 157 -1.28 -14.68 -13.99
N HIS A 158 -1.01 -14.63 -12.69
CA HIS A 158 -0.84 -13.36 -11.97
C HIS A 158 0.37 -12.58 -12.48
N TYR A 159 1.48 -13.27 -12.80
CA TYR A 159 2.67 -12.65 -13.38
C TYR A 159 2.41 -12.09 -14.77
N HIS A 160 1.68 -12.82 -15.62
CA HIS A 160 1.28 -12.32 -16.93
C HIS A 160 0.44 -11.04 -16.79
N GLY A 161 -0.59 -11.05 -15.93
CA GLY A 161 -1.41 -9.86 -15.66
C GLY A 161 -0.60 -8.67 -15.12
N TYR A 162 0.40 -8.94 -14.27
CA TYR A 162 1.33 -7.90 -13.79
C TYR A 162 2.14 -7.28 -14.94
N MET A 163 2.68 -8.10 -15.83
CA MET A 163 3.45 -7.63 -16.99
C MET A 163 2.59 -6.89 -18.01
N GLU A 164 1.37 -7.37 -18.26
CA GLU A 164 0.39 -6.70 -19.12
C GLU A 164 0.02 -5.32 -18.58
N LEU A 165 -0.25 -5.19 -17.27
CA LEU A 165 -0.55 -3.90 -16.66
C LEU A 165 0.62 -2.92 -16.85
N LYS A 166 1.86 -3.35 -16.65
CA LYS A 166 3.04 -2.49 -16.87
C LYS A 166 3.12 -2.00 -18.32
N LYS A 167 2.81 -2.87 -19.28
CA LYS A 167 2.78 -2.52 -20.71
C LYS A 167 1.68 -1.51 -21.02
N ILE A 168 0.45 -1.78 -20.57
CA ILE A 168 -0.69 -0.86 -20.76
C ILE A 168 -0.40 0.50 -20.14
N TRP A 169 0.12 0.52 -18.91
CA TRP A 169 0.49 1.75 -18.22
C TRP A 169 1.53 2.56 -19.01
N SER A 170 2.56 1.90 -19.53
CA SER A 170 3.57 2.55 -20.37
C SER A 170 2.94 3.21 -21.60
N ASN A 171 1.96 2.57 -22.23
CA ASN A 171 1.26 3.14 -23.39
C ASN A 171 0.41 4.36 -23.00
N VAL A 172 -0.31 4.28 -21.88
CA VAL A 172 -1.10 5.42 -21.36
C VAL A 172 -0.20 6.61 -21.05
N MET A 173 0.93 6.40 -20.38
CA MET A 173 1.87 7.48 -20.07
C MET A 173 2.48 8.10 -21.33
N ALA A 174 2.81 7.28 -22.34
CA ALA A 174 3.31 7.77 -23.62
C ALA A 174 2.27 8.60 -24.38
N TYR A 175 1.00 8.16 -24.38
CA TYR A 175 -0.11 8.90 -24.97
C TYR A 175 -0.32 10.27 -24.31
N LEU A 176 -0.40 10.30 -22.97
CA LEU A 176 -0.57 11.54 -22.22
C LEU A 176 0.59 12.52 -22.45
N GLN A 177 1.81 12.01 -22.60
CA GLN A 177 2.96 12.83 -22.93
C GLN A 177 2.87 13.42 -24.34
N TYR A 178 2.41 12.62 -25.31
CA TYR A 178 2.21 13.07 -26.68
C TYR A 178 1.16 14.20 -26.74
N GLU A 179 0.00 14.02 -26.11
CA GLU A 179 -1.04 15.06 -26.05
C GLU A 179 -0.53 16.36 -25.42
N TYR A 180 0.15 16.27 -24.27
CA TYR A 180 0.71 17.46 -23.60
C TYR A 180 1.72 18.19 -24.50
N SER A 181 2.52 17.46 -25.27
CA SER A 181 3.49 18.04 -26.20
C SER A 181 2.86 18.70 -27.44
N ILE A 182 1.60 18.38 -27.76
CA ILE A 182 0.85 19.04 -28.84
C ILE A 182 0.18 20.31 -28.33
N THR A 183 -0.47 20.26 -27.16
CA THR A 183 -1.10 21.44 -26.57
C THR A 183 -0.07 22.53 -26.25
N ASP A 184 1.09 22.16 -25.70
CA ASP A 184 2.18 23.11 -25.41
C ASP A 184 2.82 23.71 -26.68
N LYS A 185 2.63 23.07 -27.85
CA LYS A 185 3.08 23.58 -29.15
C LYS A 185 2.01 24.37 -29.90
N GLN A 186 0.74 24.28 -29.51
CA GLN A 186 -0.36 25.05 -30.09
C GLN A 186 -0.72 26.30 -29.26
N ASP A 187 -0.23 26.39 -28.02
CA ASP A 187 -0.50 27.51 -27.10
C ASP A 187 0.56 28.64 -27.16
N THR A 188 0.91 29.12 -28.36
CA THR A 188 1.24 30.55 -28.54
C THR A 188 0.00 31.45 -28.59
N VAL A 189 -1.20 30.89 -28.39
CA VAL A 189 -2.42 31.65 -28.14
C VAL A 189 -3.13 31.06 -26.93
N TYR A 190 -2.99 31.76 -25.80
CA TYR A 190 -3.69 31.51 -24.54
C TYR A 190 -5.17 31.17 -24.74
N TYR A 191 -5.58 29.97 -24.36
CA TYR A 191 -6.94 29.71 -23.88
C TYR A 191 -6.87 29.02 -22.51
N PRO A 192 -7.53 29.58 -21.48
CA PRO A 192 -7.50 29.02 -20.13
C PRO A 192 -8.34 27.74 -20.11
N LEU A 193 -7.69 26.58 -20.01
CA LEU A 193 -8.38 25.35 -19.65
C LEU A 193 -8.88 25.48 -18.20
N ALA A 194 -10.20 25.47 -18.09
CA ALA A 194 -10.96 25.60 -16.86
C ALA A 194 -10.61 24.48 -15.84
N PHE A 195 -9.65 24.75 -14.97
CA PHE A 195 -9.59 24.22 -13.60
C PHE A 195 -9.59 25.35 -12.56
N ALA A 196 -9.98 26.56 -12.97
CA ALA A 196 -10.32 27.66 -12.06
C ALA A 196 -11.82 27.62 -11.77
N ASN A 197 -12.22 26.79 -10.81
CA ASN A 197 -13.39 27.00 -9.93
C ASN A 197 -13.42 25.92 -8.84
N TYR A 198 -12.34 25.83 -8.07
CA TYR A 198 -12.36 25.34 -6.68
C TYR A 198 -11.21 26.00 -5.89
N GLN A 199 -11.11 27.32 -6.01
CA GLN A 199 -10.17 28.16 -5.24
C GLN A 199 -10.85 29.40 -4.63
N ASN A 200 -12.08 29.24 -4.13
CA ASN A 200 -12.62 30.19 -3.17
C ASN A 200 -13.10 29.41 -1.95
N GLU A 201 -12.45 29.67 -0.82
CA GLU A 201 -12.67 29.16 0.55
C GLU A 201 -11.69 28.13 1.14
N VAL A 202 -10.40 28.23 0.84
CA VAL A 202 -9.38 27.76 1.80
C VAL A 202 -8.55 28.95 2.25
N ARG A 203 -8.89 29.49 3.42
CA ARG A 203 -8.02 30.41 4.16
C ARG A 203 -6.65 29.74 4.31
N PRO A 204 -5.52 30.42 4.06
CA PRO A 204 -4.22 29.82 4.24
C PRO A 204 -4.02 29.50 5.72
N TYR A 205 -3.97 28.21 6.06
CA TYR A 205 -3.45 27.73 7.35
C TYR A 205 -1.92 27.95 7.34
N ASN A 206 -1.51 29.18 7.59
CA ASN A 206 -0.11 29.54 7.84
C ASN A 206 0.31 29.34 9.30
N ASP A 207 -0.41 28.51 10.08
CA ASP A 207 -0.28 28.52 11.55
C ASP A 207 0.06 27.16 12.18
N PHE A 208 0.55 26.17 11.40
CA PHE A 208 0.99 24.90 12.00
C PHE A 208 2.36 25.01 12.68
N ALA A 209 3.25 25.87 12.18
CA ALA A 209 4.53 26.16 12.82
C ALA A 209 4.34 26.88 14.17
N THR A 210 3.40 27.84 14.22
CA THR A 210 3.07 28.62 15.43
C THR A 210 2.31 27.81 16.48
N PHE A 211 1.61 26.74 16.07
CA PHE A 211 0.92 25.83 17.00
C PHE A 211 1.91 24.92 17.75
N CYS A 212 2.97 24.46 17.08
CA CYS A 212 3.98 23.61 17.71
C CYS A 212 4.84 24.36 18.75
N GLU A 213 5.03 25.67 18.61
CA GLU A 213 5.79 26.48 19.58
C GLU A 213 5.03 26.76 20.90
N LYS A 214 3.72 26.49 20.97
CA LYS A 214 2.90 26.79 22.16
C LYS A 214 2.65 25.60 23.10
N ILE A 215 3.19 24.41 22.80
CA ILE A 215 2.89 23.18 23.56
C ILE A 215 4.04 22.69 24.45
N ASP A 216 5.23 23.30 24.39
CA ASP A 216 6.31 23.01 25.36
C ASP A 216 6.31 24.03 26.50
N PRO A 217 5.88 23.70 27.73
CA PRO A 217 6.37 24.39 28.90
C PRO A 217 7.83 23.93 29.17
N PRO A 218 8.73 24.83 29.61
CA PRO A 218 10.10 24.46 29.92
C PRO A 218 10.12 23.43 31.05
N LEU A 219 10.88 22.36 30.85
CA LEU A 219 11.25 21.42 31.91
C LEU A 219 12.04 22.18 32.99
N THR A 220 11.40 22.47 34.11
CA THR A 220 12.01 22.71 35.42
C THR A 220 11.57 21.63 36.38
#